data_AF-A0A377XLI2-F1
#
_entry.id   AF-A0A377XLI2-F1
#
_cell.length_a   1.000
_cell.length_b   1.000
_cell.length_c   1.000
_cell.angle_alpha   90.00
_cell.angle_beta   90.00
_cell.angle_gamma   90.00
#
_symmetry.space_group_name_H-M   'P 1'
#
loop_
_entity.id
_entity.type
_entity.pdbx_description
1 polymer ?
#
loop_
_entity_poly.entity_id
_entity_poly.type
_entity_poly.pdbx_seq_one_letter_code
_entity_poly.pdbx_strand_id
1 'polypeptide(L)'
;MPLQVAMAERLIESDDHDTAQQIIIDGLKKQYDDRLVMPIPRLKTNNPEQLEKVLRQQIKAVGDRPLLWSTLGQSLMRHGEWQEASIAFRAALKQRPDAFDYAWLADALDRLHQPEEAAAMRRDGLLLTLQNNPQP
;
A
#
# COMPACT_ATOMS: atom_id res chain seq x y z
N MET A 1 -6.14 19.55 10.35
CA MET A 1 -5.69 18.75 9.20
C MET A 1 -4.58 19.52 8.50
N PRO A 2 -3.41 18.92 8.19
CA PRO A 2 -2.41 19.58 7.37
C PRO A 2 -3.01 19.86 5.98
N LEU A 3 -2.79 21.07 5.46
CA LEU A 3 -3.41 21.57 4.22
C LEU A 3 -3.20 20.60 3.04
N GLN A 4 -2.02 20.00 2.94
CA GLN A 4 -1.64 19.09 1.85
C GLN A 4 -2.49 17.82 1.79
N VAL A 5 -2.89 17.26 2.94
CA VAL A 5 -3.75 16.04 2.98
C VAL A 5 -5.12 16.36 2.40
N ALA A 6 -5.74 17.44 2.88
CA ALA A 6 -7.06 17.86 2.40
C ALA A 6 -7.05 18.23 0.91
N MET A 7 -5.97 18.87 0.44
CA MET A 7 -5.79 19.16 -0.98
C MET A 7 -5.67 17.89 -1.82
N ALA A 8 -4.84 16.93 -1.40
CA ALA A 8 -4.66 15.68 -2.13
C ALA A 8 -5.98 14.89 -2.23
N GLU A 9 -6.75 14.80 -1.13
CA GLU A 9 -8.06 14.14 -1.12
C GLU A 9 -9.04 14.83 -2.08
N ARG A 10 -9.14 16.16 -2.02
CA ARG A 10 -10.02 16.95 -2.89
C ARG A 10 -9.69 16.78 -4.37
N LEU A 11 -8.41 16.71 -4.71
CA LEU A 11 -7.95 16.52 -6.09
C LEU A 11 -8.26 15.10 -6.59
N ILE A 12 -8.09 14.08 -5.75
CA ILE A 12 -8.51 12.70 -6.07
C ILE A 12 -10.01 12.63 -6.30
N GLU A 13 -10.82 13.32 -5.50
CA GLU A 13 -12.27 13.42 -5.72
C GLU A 13 -12.63 14.15 -7.01
N SER A 14 -11.78 15.06 -7.46
CA SER A 14 -11.95 15.85 -8.68
C SER A 14 -11.29 15.20 -9.92
N ASP A 15 -10.84 13.94 -9.83
CA ASP A 15 -10.15 13.16 -10.88
C ASP A 15 -8.78 13.74 -11.31
N ASP A 16 -8.24 14.73 -10.59
CA ASP A 16 -6.91 15.31 -10.82
C ASP A 16 -5.85 14.52 -10.03
N HIS A 17 -5.61 13.30 -10.48
CA HIS A 17 -4.72 12.35 -9.82
C HIS A 17 -3.23 12.73 -9.94
N ASP A 18 -2.81 13.35 -11.03
CA ASP A 18 -1.41 13.74 -11.23
C ASP A 18 -1.01 14.89 -10.32
N THR A 19 -1.87 15.90 -10.14
CA THR A 19 -1.61 16.98 -9.19
C THR A 19 -1.68 16.49 -7.75
N ALA A 20 -2.63 15.60 -7.44
CA ALA A 20 -2.71 14.97 -6.13
C ALA A 20 -1.42 14.20 -5.78
N GLN A 21 -0.90 13.43 -6.74
CA GLN A 21 0.37 12.71 -6.60
C GLN A 21 1.52 13.67 -6.31
N GLN A 22 1.62 14.78 -7.05
CA GLN A 22 2.71 15.74 -6.86
C GLN A 22 2.67 16.38 -5.46
N ILE A 23 1.48 16.75 -4.97
CA ILE A 23 1.30 17.29 -3.62
C ILE A 23 1.72 16.28 -2.55
N ILE A 24 1.33 15.01 -2.72
CA ILE A 24 1.71 13.93 -1.80
C ILE A 24 3.22 13.75 -1.78
N ILE A 25 3.86 13.68 -2.96
CA ILE A 25 5.30 13.52 -3.09
C ILE A 25 6.05 14.67 -2.43
N ASP A 26 5.63 15.91 -2.68
CA ASP A 26 6.29 17.09 -2.13
C ASP A 26 6.06 17.22 -0.62
N GLY A 27 4.90 16.78 -0.11
CA GLY A 27 4.63 16.66 1.31
C GLY A 27 5.56 15.64 1.97
N LEU A 28 5.58 14.40 1.48
CA LEU A 28 6.40 13.31 2.02
C LEU A 28 7.90 13.63 1.99
N LYS A 29 8.39 14.31 0.95
CA LYS A 29 9.80 14.74 0.86
C LYS A 29 10.18 15.77 1.92
N LYS A 30 9.26 16.67 2.29
CA LYS A 30 9.51 17.71 3.31
C LYS A 30 9.41 17.13 4.72
N GLN A 31 8.35 16.38 4.98
CA GLN A 31 8.11 15.76 6.26
C GLN A 31 7.23 14.53 6.05
N TYR A 32 7.68 13.41 6.61
CA TYR A 32 6.88 12.21 6.62
C TYR A 32 5.58 12.40 7.41
N ASP A 33 4.44 12.08 6.77
CA ASP A 33 3.11 12.05 7.38
C ASP A 33 2.35 10.83 6.84
N ASP A 34 1.96 9.91 7.73
CA ASP A 34 1.19 8.70 7.39
C ASP A 34 -0.11 9.05 6.64
N ARG A 35 -0.68 10.24 6.88
CA ARG A 35 -1.93 10.69 6.25
C ARG A 35 -1.78 11.01 4.77
N LEU A 36 -0.57 11.36 4.31
CA LEU A 36 -0.27 11.54 2.89
C LEU A 36 -0.08 10.20 2.18
N VAL A 37 0.18 9.12 2.93
CA VAL A 37 0.36 7.77 2.40
C VAL A 37 -0.99 7.11 2.13
N MET A 38 -1.97 7.30 3.02
CA MET A 38 -3.31 6.69 2.91
C MET A 38 -4.04 6.91 1.57
N PRO A 39 -4.04 8.10 0.94
CA PRO A 39 -4.74 8.31 -0.32
C PRO A 39 -4.01 7.72 -1.53
N ILE A 40 -2.75 7.30 -1.41
CA ILE A 40 -1.92 6.83 -2.53
C ILE A 40 -2.58 5.68 -3.32
N PRO A 41 -3.10 4.60 -2.70
CA PRO A 41 -3.72 3.50 -3.44
C PRO A 41 -4.95 3.91 -4.25
N ARG A 42 -5.51 5.12 -4.05
CA ARG A 42 -6.63 5.63 -4.84
C ARG A 42 -6.17 6.38 -6.09
N LEU A 43 -4.93 6.83 -6.16
CA LEU A 43 -4.37 7.59 -7.27
C LEU A 43 -4.36 6.77 -8.55
N LYS A 44 -5.02 7.25 -9.60
CA LYS A 44 -4.93 6.71 -10.96
C LYS A 44 -3.98 7.60 -11.77
N THR A 45 -2.68 7.38 -11.60
CA THR A 45 -1.66 8.11 -12.38
C THR A 45 -1.09 7.22 -13.49
N ASN A 46 -0.55 7.86 -14.52
CA ASN A 46 0.28 7.18 -15.52
C ASN A 46 1.76 7.13 -15.15
N ASN A 47 2.21 7.83 -14.09
CA ASN A 47 3.62 7.89 -13.71
C ASN A 47 3.87 7.41 -12.27
N PRO A 48 3.71 6.11 -11.99
CA PRO A 48 3.89 5.55 -10.65
C PRO A 48 5.33 5.50 -10.17
N GLU A 49 6.29 5.44 -11.08
CA GLU A 49 7.71 5.25 -10.77
C GLU A 49 8.24 6.31 -9.80
N GLN A 50 7.79 7.57 -9.98
CA GLN A 50 8.18 8.67 -9.10
C GLN A 50 7.64 8.47 -7.68
N LEU A 51 6.39 8.01 -7.55
CA LEU A 51 5.75 7.79 -6.26
C LEU A 51 6.38 6.59 -5.55
N GLU A 52 6.60 5.50 -6.25
CA GLU A 52 7.26 4.30 -5.73
C GLU A 52 8.68 4.61 -5.23
N LYS A 53 9.44 5.41 -5.99
CA LYS A 53 10.78 5.85 -5.57
C LYS A 53 10.73 6.63 -4.26
N VAL A 54 9.75 7.52 -4.12
CA VAL A 54 9.55 8.29 -2.88
C VAL A 54 9.15 7.36 -1.73
N LEU A 55 8.23 6.43 -1.93
CA LEU A 55 7.84 5.45 -0.91
C LEU A 55 9.05 4.63 -0.44
N ARG A 56 9.87 4.11 -1.37
CA ARG A 56 11.12 3.38 -1.05
C ARG A 56 12.13 4.24 -0.29
N GLN A 57 12.20 5.54 -0.57
CA GLN A 57 13.02 6.48 0.20
C GLN A 57 12.47 6.68 1.62
N GLN A 58 11.15 6.84 1.77
CA GLN A 58 10.52 7.00 3.08
C GLN A 58 10.71 5.75 3.96
N ILE A 59 10.59 4.56 3.38
CA ILE A 59 10.88 3.29 4.07
C ILE A 59 12.31 3.29 4.63
N LYS A 60 13.29 3.74 3.84
CA LYS A 60 14.70 3.82 4.29
C LYS A 60 14.93 4.92 5.34
N ALA A 61 14.21 6.03 5.26
CA ALA A 61 14.44 7.21 6.10
C ALA A 61 13.74 7.14 7.46
N VAL A 62 12.48 6.71 7.47
CA VAL A 62 11.61 6.72 8.67
C VAL A 62 11.58 5.35 9.34
N GLY A 63 12.18 4.34 8.69
CA GLY A 63 12.21 2.96 9.12
C GLY A 63 11.12 2.12 8.47
N ASP A 64 11.31 0.80 8.54
CA ASP A 64 10.33 -0.18 8.10
C ASP A 64 9.03 0.03 8.89
N ARG A 65 8.02 0.59 8.21
CA ARG A 65 6.64 0.72 8.70
C ARG A 65 5.74 -0.16 7.85
N PRO A 66 4.84 -0.97 8.46
CA PRO A 66 3.93 -1.82 7.70
C PRO A 66 3.12 -1.03 6.66
N LEU A 67 2.55 0.12 7.06
CA LEU A 67 1.73 0.98 6.20
C LEU A 67 2.44 1.38 4.89
N LEU A 68 3.74 1.69 4.93
CA LEU A 68 4.49 2.08 3.74
C LEU A 68 4.68 0.91 2.78
N TRP A 69 4.99 -0.26 3.32
CA TRP A 69 5.13 -1.48 2.54
C TRP A 69 3.79 -1.93 1.95
N SER A 70 2.70 -1.88 2.72
CA SER A 70 1.34 -2.16 2.24
C SER A 70 0.92 -1.20 1.13
N THR A 71 1.25 0.09 1.27
CA THR A 71 0.91 1.12 0.28
C THR A 71 1.74 0.97 -0.99
N LEU A 72 3.03 0.68 -0.86
CA LEU A 72 3.91 0.38 -1.99
C LEU A 72 3.40 -0.87 -2.74
N GLY A 73 3.02 -1.92 -2.03
CA GLY A 73 2.44 -3.13 -2.62
C GLY A 73 1.16 -2.85 -3.40
N GLN A 74 0.22 -2.10 -2.83
CA GLN A 74 -1.02 -1.72 -3.52
C GLN A 74 -0.76 -0.85 -4.75
N SER A 75 0.22 0.07 -4.69
CA SER A 75 0.65 0.86 -5.84
C SER A 75 1.16 -0.06 -6.96
N LEU A 76 2.08 -0.97 -6.64
CA LEU A 76 2.66 -1.91 -7.60
C LEU A 76 1.60 -2.82 -8.25
N MET A 77 0.63 -3.31 -7.48
CA MET A 77 -0.50 -4.10 -8.03
C MET A 77 -1.29 -3.33 -9.09
N ARG A 78 -1.53 -2.03 -8.88
CA ARG A 78 -2.27 -1.21 -9.84
C ARG A 78 -1.55 -1.07 -11.18
N HIS A 79 -0.23 -1.17 -11.18
CA HIS A 79 0.60 -1.07 -12.38
C HIS A 79 0.99 -2.43 -12.95
N GLY A 80 0.49 -3.52 -12.36
CA GLY A 80 0.74 -4.88 -12.85
C GLY A 80 2.10 -5.46 -12.44
N GLU A 81 2.83 -4.79 -11.55
CA GLU A 81 4.09 -5.26 -10.98
C GLU A 81 3.83 -6.25 -9.84
N TRP A 82 3.20 -7.38 -10.17
CA TRP A 82 2.69 -8.36 -9.20
C TRP A 82 3.80 -8.99 -8.36
N GLN A 83 4.99 -9.19 -8.93
CA GLN A 83 6.12 -9.82 -8.26
C GLN A 83 6.63 -8.91 -7.14
N GLU A 84 6.92 -7.65 -7.45
CA GLU A 84 7.37 -6.63 -6.50
C GLU A 84 6.29 -6.35 -5.45
N ALA A 85 5.01 -6.33 -5.85
CA ALA A 85 3.90 -6.18 -4.93
C ALA A 85 3.90 -7.29 -3.88
N SER A 86 4.08 -8.55 -4.30
CA SER A 86 4.14 -9.69 -3.37
C SER A 86 5.26 -9.55 -2.35
N ILE A 87 6.43 -9.05 -2.77
CA ILE A 87 7.58 -8.80 -1.89
C ILE A 87 7.24 -7.70 -0.88
N ALA A 88 6.59 -6.62 -1.32
CA ALA A 88 6.20 -5.51 -0.46
C ALA A 88 5.19 -5.95 0.61
N PHE A 89 4.15 -6.72 0.25
CA PHE A 89 3.19 -7.23 1.23
C PHE A 89 3.82 -8.21 2.22
N ARG A 90 4.73 -9.10 1.77
CA ARG A 90 5.49 -9.96 2.69
C ARG A 90 6.33 -9.15 3.68
N ALA A 91 6.92 -8.04 3.24
CA ALA A 91 7.66 -7.14 4.11
C ALA A 91 6.76 -6.44 5.15
N ALA A 92 5.54 -6.04 4.76
CA ALA A 92 4.54 -5.49 5.69
C ALA A 92 4.10 -6.53 6.73
N LEU A 93 3.72 -7.73 6.27
CA LEU A 93 3.24 -8.84 7.10
C LEU A 93 4.27 -9.33 8.11
N LYS A 94 5.56 -9.32 7.73
CA LYS A 94 6.67 -9.67 8.63
C LYS A 94 6.76 -8.74 9.85
N GLN A 95 6.36 -7.48 9.69
CA GLN A 95 6.37 -6.49 10.76
C GLN A 95 5.07 -6.50 11.55
N ARG A 96 3.94 -6.57 10.85
CA ARG A 96 2.62 -6.67 11.45
C ARG A 96 1.74 -7.58 10.60
N PRO A 97 1.34 -8.75 11.12
CA PRO A 97 0.28 -9.54 10.51
C PRO A 97 -0.99 -8.70 10.38
N ASP A 98 -1.53 -8.61 9.17
CA ASP A 98 -2.71 -7.82 8.83
C ASP A 98 -3.56 -8.57 7.82
N ALA A 99 -4.86 -8.67 8.09
CA ALA A 99 -5.76 -9.46 7.25
C ALA A 99 -5.90 -8.90 5.83
N PHE A 100 -5.83 -7.57 5.66
CA PHE A 100 -5.89 -6.95 4.34
C PHE A 100 -4.60 -7.21 3.57
N ASP A 101 -3.44 -7.10 4.21
CA ASP A 101 -2.16 -7.39 3.54
C ASP A 101 -2.06 -8.87 3.13
N TYR A 102 -2.62 -9.80 3.90
CA TYR A 102 -2.75 -11.21 3.48
C TYR A 102 -3.65 -11.37 2.24
N ALA A 103 -4.79 -10.66 2.19
CA ALA A 103 -5.69 -10.69 1.05
C ALA A 103 -5.03 -10.12 -0.21
N TRP A 104 -4.36 -8.96 -0.09
CA TRP A 104 -3.64 -8.36 -1.20
C TRP A 104 -2.48 -9.21 -1.71
N LEU A 105 -1.72 -9.84 -0.80
CA LEU A 105 -0.68 -10.78 -1.17
C LEU A 105 -1.24 -11.99 -1.92
N ALA A 106 -2.37 -12.55 -1.46
CA ALA A 106 -3.01 -13.65 -2.16
C ALA A 106 -3.44 -13.26 -3.58
N ASP A 107 -4.06 -12.09 -3.75
CA ASP A 107 -4.48 -11.60 -5.07
C ASP A 107 -3.28 -11.36 -6.01
N ALA A 108 -2.15 -10.88 -5.47
CA ALA A 108 -0.91 -10.77 -6.24
C ALA A 108 -0.36 -12.15 -6.66
N LEU A 109 -0.40 -13.15 -5.77
CA LEU A 109 0.06 -14.52 -6.05
C LEU A 109 -0.83 -15.24 -7.08
N ASP A 110 -2.14 -14.99 -7.06
CA ASP A 110 -3.06 -15.52 -8.07
C ASP A 110 -2.71 -14.99 -9.47
N ARG A 111 -2.34 -13.71 -9.59
CA ARG A 111 -1.86 -13.11 -10.84
C ARG A 111 -0.52 -13.67 -11.31
N LEU A 112 0.32 -14.10 -10.37
CA LEU A 112 1.58 -14.78 -10.63
C LEU A 112 1.42 -16.28 -10.94
N HIS A 113 0.19 -16.79 -11.01
CA HIS A 113 -0.12 -18.21 -11.23
C HIS A 113 0.43 -19.12 -10.12
N GLN A 114 0.41 -18.65 -8.87
CA GLN A 114 0.82 -19.38 -7.67
C GLN A 114 -0.37 -19.64 -6.72
N PRO A 115 -1.39 -20.40 -7.17
CA PRO A 115 -2.66 -20.55 -6.44
C PRO A 115 -2.52 -21.27 -5.09
N GLU A 116 -1.53 -22.15 -4.95
CA GLU A 116 -1.29 -22.87 -3.68
C GLU A 116 -0.83 -21.91 -2.58
N GLU A 117 0.12 -21.03 -2.88
CA GLU A 117 0.57 -20.00 -1.94
C GLU A 117 -0.53 -18.97 -1.69
N ALA A 118 -1.29 -18.58 -2.73
CA ALA A 118 -2.43 -17.68 -2.57
C ALA A 118 -3.48 -18.25 -1.61
N ALA A 119 -3.82 -19.54 -1.74
CA ALA A 119 -4.74 -20.23 -0.85
C ALA A 119 -4.23 -20.29 0.59
N ALA A 120 -2.92 -20.48 0.79
CA ALA A 120 -2.30 -20.42 2.11
C ALA A 120 -2.44 -19.01 2.73
N MET A 121 -2.12 -17.95 1.97
CA MET A 121 -2.23 -16.57 2.46
C MET A 121 -3.68 -16.19 2.80
N ARG A 122 -4.67 -16.62 2.00
CA ARG A 122 -6.10 -16.40 2.31
C ARG A 122 -6.51 -17.10 3.61
N ARG A 123 -6.03 -18.34 3.83
CA ARG A 123 -6.30 -19.10 5.07
C ARG A 123 -5.69 -18.40 6.28
N ASP A 124 -4.44 -17.96 6.18
CA ASP A 124 -3.76 -17.26 7.27
C ASP A 124 -4.46 -15.93 7.62
N GLY A 125 -4.81 -15.14 6.60
CA GLY A 125 -5.60 -13.92 6.78
C GLY A 125 -6.95 -14.17 7.44
N LEU A 126 -7.67 -15.23 7.02
CA LEU A 126 -8.94 -15.61 7.62
C LEU A 126 -8.77 -16.01 9.10
N LEU A 127 -7.79 -16.87 9.41
CA LEU A 127 -7.50 -17.27 10.78
C LEU A 127 -7.17 -16.07 11.67
N LEU A 128 -6.42 -15.10 11.16
CA LEU A 128 -6.12 -13.87 11.89
C LEU A 128 -7.39 -13.08 12.25
N THR A 129 -8.35 -12.97 11.32
CA THR A 129 -9.63 -12.28 11.61
C THR A 129 -10.47 -13.03 12.64
N LEU A 130 -10.46 -14.37 12.62
CA LEU A 130 -11.21 -15.20 13.57
C LEU A 130 -10.60 -15.16 14.98
N GLN A 131 -9.28 -15.11 15.09
CA GLN A 131 -8.59 -14.97 16.38
C GLN A 131 -8.83 -13.60 17.01
N ASN A 132 -8.90 -12.54 16.20
CA ASN A 132 -9.18 -11.18 16.66
C ASN A 132 -10.66 -10.93 16.98
N ASN A 133 -11.54 -11.86 16.62
CA ASN A 133 -12.97 -11.80 16.90
C ASN A 133 -13.40 -13.10 17.59
N PRO A 134 -13.01 -13.31 18.87
CA PRO A 134 -13.45 -14.48 19.61
C PRO A 134 -14.97 -14.45 19.64
N GLN A 135 -15.59 -15.43 18.97
CA GLN A 135 -17.04 -15.61 19.05
C GLN A 135 -17.39 -15.84 20.53
N PRO A 136 -18.46 -15.19 21.06
CA PRO A 136 -18.92 -15.44 22.42
C PRO A 136 -19.36 -16.89 22.63
#